data_AF-A0A800XLV1-F1
#
_entry.id   AF-A0A800XLV1-F1
#
_cell.length_a   1.000
_cell.length_b   1.000
_cell.length_c   1.000
_cell.angle_alpha   90.00
_cell.angle_beta   90.00
_cell.angle_gamma   90.00
#
_symmetry.space_group_name_H-M   'P 1'
#
loop_
_entity.id
_entity.type
_entity.pdbx_description
1 polymer ?
#
loop_
_entity_poly.entity_id
_entity_poly.type
_entity_poly.pdbx_seq_one_letter_code
_entity_poly.pdbx_strand_id
1 'polypeptide(L)'
;MITYPKLIKKLKKIKDMGYIKTHRAGNTGIGKTLEDLLEITENNVPGPNAVMIELKSARKNVSSMLTLFTKSPLPPGANSILLERFGYEGRHGRKRLETTVNAVKYNQLKGKIGFKIDIQKDRVNLITAENEITAYWDKETLKNYFERKLPKLLYVKAGTKGSGSNEEFWFSEAWLLSGFDFDSFVQLLKEGTILVDIRIGQYPDGRTHDHGTGFRVFPDKLDLCFSHRERIM
;
A
#
# COMPACT_ATOMS: atom_id res chain seq x y z
N MET A 1 2.69 22.64 13.73
CA MET A 1 2.33 21.21 13.59
C MET A 1 0.97 20.99 14.24
N ILE A 2 0.03 20.29 13.59
CA ILE A 2 -1.24 19.91 14.22
C ILE A 2 -0.96 19.05 15.47
N THR A 3 -1.85 18.96 16.45
CA THR A 3 -1.69 18.04 17.60
C THR A 3 -2.72 16.93 17.49
N TYR A 4 -2.48 15.74 18.06
CA TYR A 4 -3.44 14.62 17.99
C TYR A 4 -4.89 15.01 18.40
N PRO A 5 -5.16 15.73 19.50
CA PRO A 5 -6.54 16.14 19.83
C PRO A 5 -7.15 17.09 18.78
N LYS A 6 -6.35 17.99 18.20
CA LYS A 6 -6.78 18.89 17.11
C LYS A 6 -7.08 18.10 15.84
N LEU A 7 -6.29 17.08 15.52
CA LEU A 7 -6.50 16.17 14.40
C LEU A 7 -7.86 15.46 14.53
N ILE A 8 -8.15 14.89 15.70
CA ILE A 8 -9.45 14.23 15.96
C ILE A 8 -10.62 15.21 15.83
N LYS A 9 -10.47 16.44 16.37
CA LYS A 9 -11.50 17.48 16.23
C LYS A 9 -11.73 17.88 14.76
N LYS A 10 -10.67 17.99 13.95
CA LYS A 10 -10.80 18.25 12.50
C LYS A 10 -11.49 17.10 11.78
N LEU A 11 -11.14 15.84 12.07
CA LEU A 11 -11.79 14.68 11.46
C LEU A 11 -13.30 14.63 11.73
N LYS A 12 -13.71 14.93 12.97
CA LYS A 12 -15.13 15.03 13.31
C LYS A 12 -15.84 16.13 12.51
N LYS A 13 -15.23 17.31 12.38
CA LYS A 13 -15.76 18.38 11.51
C LYS A 13 -15.88 17.95 10.05
N ILE A 14 -14.86 17.27 9.51
CA ILE A 14 -14.87 16.76 8.13
C ILE A 14 -16.01 15.75 7.93
N LYS A 15 -16.26 14.88 8.91
CA LYS A 15 -17.39 13.96 8.90
C LYS A 15 -18.73 14.71 8.81
N ASP A 16 -18.88 15.80 9.56
CA ASP A 16 -20.11 16.61 9.59
C ASP A 16 -20.34 17.40 8.29
N MET A 17 -19.30 17.63 7.48
CA MET A 17 -19.42 18.30 6.16
C MET A 17 -20.12 17.44 5.09
N GLY A 18 -20.28 16.13 5.32
CA GLY A 18 -20.90 15.24 4.33
C GLY A 18 -20.00 14.94 3.13
N TYR A 19 -20.58 14.91 1.92
CA TYR A 19 -19.85 14.62 0.69
C TYR A 19 -19.05 15.85 0.23
N ILE A 20 -17.74 15.67 0.06
CA ILE A 20 -16.80 16.71 -0.36
C ILE A 20 -16.24 16.31 -1.73
N LYS A 21 -16.29 17.23 -2.69
CA LYS A 21 -15.72 17.01 -4.03
C LYS A 21 -14.22 16.73 -3.95
N THR A 22 -13.75 15.79 -4.76
CA THR A 22 -12.34 15.44 -4.84
C THR A 22 -11.48 16.65 -5.19
N HIS A 23 -10.36 16.81 -4.50
CA HIS A 23 -9.36 17.83 -4.83
C HIS A 23 -8.42 17.38 -5.96
N ARG A 24 -8.46 16.09 -6.32
CA ARG A 24 -7.65 15.51 -7.40
C ARG A 24 -8.35 14.33 -8.06
N ALA A 25 -8.45 14.33 -9.38
CA ALA A 25 -9.04 13.20 -10.10
C ALA A 25 -8.20 11.92 -9.93
N GLY A 26 -8.88 10.76 -9.88
CA GLY A 26 -8.27 9.45 -9.92
C GLY A 26 -8.00 8.80 -8.56
N ASN A 27 -7.22 7.71 -8.57
CA ASN A 27 -7.10 6.82 -7.40
C ASN A 27 -6.55 7.51 -6.14
N THR A 28 -5.62 8.46 -6.32
CA THR A 28 -4.98 9.21 -5.22
C THR A 28 -5.83 10.38 -4.71
N GLY A 29 -6.98 10.65 -5.35
CA GLY A 29 -7.88 11.75 -4.99
C GLY A 29 -8.35 11.71 -3.54
N ILE A 30 -8.71 10.53 -3.05
CA ILE A 30 -9.20 10.35 -1.67
C ILE A 30 -8.15 10.75 -0.61
N GLY A 31 -6.89 10.33 -0.81
CA GLY A 31 -5.79 10.66 0.10
C GLY A 31 -5.50 12.14 0.07
N LYS A 32 -5.34 12.68 -1.15
CA LYS A 32 -5.05 14.10 -1.34
C LYS A 32 -6.14 15.00 -0.77
N THR A 33 -7.41 14.66 -0.99
CA THR A 33 -8.55 15.42 -0.46
C THR A 33 -8.53 15.43 1.07
N LEU A 34 -8.28 14.28 1.71
CA LEU A 34 -8.19 14.22 3.17
C LEU A 34 -6.99 15.01 3.72
N GLU A 35 -5.82 14.90 3.09
CA GLU A 35 -4.61 15.64 3.45
C GLU A 35 -4.85 17.15 3.41
N ASP A 36 -5.48 17.63 2.34
CA ASP A 36 -5.80 19.06 2.17
C ASP A 36 -6.80 19.54 3.23
N LEU A 37 -7.87 18.76 3.50
CA LEU A 37 -8.87 19.09 4.53
C LEU A 37 -8.28 19.11 5.95
N LEU A 38 -7.25 18.29 6.19
CA LEU A 38 -6.52 18.28 7.46
C LEU A 38 -5.43 19.36 7.53
N GLU A 39 -5.11 20.00 6.40
CA GLU A 39 -4.00 20.95 6.21
C GLU A 39 -2.64 20.31 6.54
N ILE A 40 -2.39 19.12 5.99
CA ILE A 40 -1.11 18.41 6.13
C ILE A 40 -0.46 18.21 4.75
N THR A 41 0.86 18.27 4.71
CA THR A 41 1.66 18.12 3.49
C THR A 41 2.17 16.70 3.28
N GLU A 42 2.24 15.92 4.36
CA GLU A 42 2.70 14.54 4.36
C GLU A 42 1.69 13.64 5.08
N ASN A 43 1.72 12.36 4.76
CA ASN A 43 0.87 11.35 5.36
C ASN A 43 1.32 10.90 6.77
N ASN A 44 2.26 11.61 7.41
CA ASN A 44 2.67 11.39 8.79
C ASN A 44 2.02 12.46 9.70
N VAL A 45 1.11 12.03 10.57
CA VAL A 45 0.37 12.92 11.49
C VAL A 45 0.78 12.67 12.94
N PRO A 46 0.69 13.67 13.83
CA PRO A 46 1.09 13.51 15.22
C PRO A 46 0.07 12.70 16.01
N GLY A 47 0.56 11.76 16.79
CA GLY A 47 -0.17 10.93 17.74
C GLY A 47 0.02 11.30 19.20
N PRO A 48 -0.62 10.56 20.12
CA PRO A 48 -0.36 10.69 21.56
C PRO A 48 1.14 10.46 21.86
N ASN A 49 1.69 11.21 22.82
CA ASN A 49 3.10 11.12 23.27
C ASN A 49 4.14 11.33 22.16
N ALA A 50 3.84 12.22 21.19
CA ALA A 50 4.71 12.56 20.05
C ALA A 50 5.05 11.39 19.11
N VAL A 51 4.34 10.25 19.21
CA VAL A 51 4.45 9.17 18.24
C VAL A 51 3.85 9.62 16.91
N MET A 52 4.60 9.49 15.82
CA MET A 52 4.04 9.73 14.48
C MET A 52 3.09 8.59 14.09
N ILE A 53 1.96 8.95 13.50
CA ILE A 53 0.92 8.06 13.01
C ILE A 53 0.88 8.19 11.49
N GLU A 54 0.95 7.08 10.78
CA GLU A 54 0.70 7.07 9.33
C GLU A 54 -0.80 7.29 9.09
N LEU A 55 -1.15 8.21 8.19
CA LEU A 55 -2.52 8.43 7.74
C LEU A 55 -2.77 7.64 6.44
N LYS A 56 -3.83 6.84 6.41
CA LYS A 56 -4.33 6.24 5.17
C LYS A 56 -5.83 6.43 5.04
N SER A 57 -6.25 6.86 3.86
CA SER A 57 -7.66 6.92 3.49
C SER A 57 -8.04 5.80 2.53
N ALA A 58 -9.24 5.25 2.65
CA ALA A 58 -9.78 4.29 1.69
C ALA A 58 -11.25 4.51 1.38
N ARG A 59 -11.62 4.20 0.13
CA ARG A 59 -13.02 4.15 -0.29
C ARG A 59 -13.69 2.97 0.41
N LYS A 60 -14.93 3.13 0.86
CA LYS A 60 -15.73 2.01 1.39
C LYS A 60 -16.16 1.10 0.24
N ASN A 61 -16.35 -0.19 0.54
CA ASN A 61 -16.90 -1.19 -0.39
C ASN A 61 -16.12 -1.35 -1.70
N VAL A 62 -14.81 -1.08 -1.70
CA VAL A 62 -13.93 -1.36 -2.84
C VAL A 62 -13.09 -2.60 -2.58
N SER A 63 -12.81 -3.34 -3.66
CA SER A 63 -11.93 -4.51 -3.65
C SER A 63 -10.46 -4.16 -3.88
N SER A 64 -10.12 -2.88 -4.03
CA SER A 64 -8.73 -2.48 -4.25
C SER A 64 -7.90 -2.63 -2.98
N MET A 65 -6.73 -3.25 -3.12
CA MET A 65 -5.83 -3.47 -1.99
C MET A 65 -5.27 -2.16 -1.43
N LEU A 66 -4.99 -2.15 -0.13
CA LEU A 66 -4.25 -1.09 0.55
C LEU A 66 -2.76 -1.40 0.49
N THR A 67 -1.96 -0.40 0.15
CA THR A 67 -0.50 -0.52 0.26
C THR A 67 -0.09 -0.26 1.71
N LEU A 68 0.41 -1.29 2.37
CA LEU A 68 1.02 -1.16 3.71
C LEU A 68 2.27 -0.29 3.56
N PHE A 69 3.18 -0.72 2.70
CA PHE A 69 4.40 -0.01 2.37
C PHE A 69 4.96 -0.46 1.01
N THR A 70 5.99 0.24 0.55
CA THR A 70 6.71 -0.08 -0.69
C THR A 70 8.18 -0.26 -0.37
N LYS A 71 8.83 -1.23 -1.02
CA LYS A 71 10.27 -1.43 -0.90
C LYS A 71 10.80 -2.10 -2.16
N SER A 72 11.72 -1.45 -2.87
CA SER A 72 12.40 -2.09 -4.00
C SER A 72 13.27 -3.26 -3.52
N PRO A 73 13.30 -4.36 -4.29
CA PRO A 73 14.07 -5.55 -3.96
C PRO A 73 15.57 -5.35 -4.16
N LEU A 74 16.33 -6.32 -3.66
CA LEU A 74 17.73 -6.57 -3.97
C LEU A 74 17.86 -7.62 -5.08
N PRO A 75 19.01 -7.61 -5.80
CA PRO A 75 20.04 -6.57 -5.77
C PRO A 75 19.54 -5.24 -6.36
N PRO A 76 20.26 -4.11 -6.15
CA PRO A 76 19.94 -2.85 -6.80
C PRO A 76 19.79 -3.03 -8.32
N GLY A 77 18.72 -2.49 -8.90
CA GLY A 77 18.40 -2.67 -10.33
C GLY A 77 17.57 -3.92 -10.66
N ALA A 78 17.25 -4.78 -9.69
CA ALA A 78 16.43 -5.98 -9.91
C ALA A 78 15.08 -5.68 -10.60
N ASN A 79 14.42 -4.57 -10.26
CA ASN A 79 13.17 -4.18 -10.93
C ASN A 79 13.38 -3.84 -12.42
N SER A 80 14.51 -3.26 -12.81
CA SER A 80 14.84 -3.04 -14.23
C SER A 80 15.08 -4.36 -14.96
N ILE A 81 15.81 -5.29 -14.34
CA ILE A 81 16.06 -6.63 -14.90
C ILE A 81 14.75 -7.42 -15.05
N LEU A 82 13.86 -7.34 -14.05
CA LEU A 82 12.54 -7.94 -14.11
C LEU A 82 11.71 -7.39 -15.27
N LEU A 83 11.70 -6.06 -15.45
CA LEU A 83 11.00 -5.42 -16.56
C LEU A 83 11.57 -5.83 -17.92
N GLU A 84 12.89 -5.95 -18.03
CA GLU A 84 13.55 -6.36 -19.27
C GLU A 84 13.17 -7.78 -19.67
N ARG A 85 13.23 -8.72 -18.72
CA ARG A 85 13.02 -10.16 -18.92
C ARG A 85 11.55 -10.57 -19.02
N PHE A 86 10.70 -9.99 -18.19
CA PHE A 86 9.31 -10.43 -18.00
C PHE A 86 8.28 -9.34 -18.31
N GLY A 87 8.74 -8.13 -18.61
CA GLY A 87 7.87 -7.04 -19.01
C GLY A 87 7.19 -7.34 -20.34
N TYR A 88 6.01 -6.76 -20.49
CA TYR A 88 5.19 -6.89 -21.67
C TYR A 88 4.78 -5.52 -22.19
N GLU A 89 4.41 -5.45 -23.46
CA GLU A 89 3.96 -4.21 -24.07
C GLU A 89 2.66 -3.72 -23.42
N GLY A 90 2.72 -2.49 -22.91
CA GLY A 90 1.61 -1.73 -22.37
C GLY A 90 1.05 -0.75 -23.40
N ARG A 91 0.53 0.38 -22.94
CA ARG A 91 0.02 1.43 -23.84
C ARG A 91 1.17 2.19 -24.50
N HIS A 92 0.96 2.60 -25.75
CA HIS A 92 1.91 3.41 -26.53
C HIS A 92 3.31 2.77 -26.66
N GLY A 93 3.38 1.43 -26.80
CA GLY A 93 4.65 0.71 -26.98
C GLY A 93 5.54 0.61 -25.74
N ARG A 94 5.09 1.07 -24.58
CA ARG A 94 5.91 1.11 -23.34
C ARG A 94 5.86 -0.23 -22.63
N LYS A 95 7.02 -0.76 -22.23
CA LYS A 95 7.10 -1.96 -21.40
C LYS A 95 6.48 -1.68 -20.03
N ARG A 96 5.84 -2.71 -19.47
CA ARG A 96 5.42 -2.74 -18.07
C ARG A 96 5.46 -4.15 -17.51
N LEU A 97 5.66 -4.25 -16.21
CA LEU A 97 5.49 -5.45 -15.43
C LEU A 97 4.61 -5.10 -14.23
N GLU A 98 3.32 -5.33 -14.41
CA GLU A 98 2.31 -5.18 -13.37
C GLU A 98 1.73 -6.56 -13.07
N THR A 99 2.00 -7.08 -11.87
CA THR A 99 1.48 -8.38 -11.43
C THR A 99 1.53 -8.53 -9.91
N THR A 100 0.54 -9.24 -9.36
CA THR A 100 0.44 -9.52 -7.93
C THR A 100 0.85 -10.96 -7.65
N VAL A 101 1.69 -11.16 -6.64
CA VAL A 101 2.34 -12.42 -6.30
C VAL A 101 2.01 -12.77 -4.84
N ASN A 102 1.84 -14.06 -4.54
CA ASN A 102 1.60 -14.59 -3.19
C ASN A 102 2.56 -15.74 -2.88
N ALA A 103 2.59 -16.18 -1.61
CA ALA A 103 3.46 -17.28 -1.17
C ALA A 103 2.82 -18.67 -1.26
N VAL A 104 1.55 -18.77 -1.65
CA VAL A 104 0.79 -20.03 -1.70
C VAL A 104 1.00 -20.72 -3.04
N LYS A 105 0.76 -20.01 -4.15
CA LYS A 105 0.83 -20.53 -5.52
C LYS A 105 1.45 -19.52 -6.47
N TYR A 106 2.00 -20.03 -7.57
CA TYR A 106 2.41 -19.20 -8.69
C TYR A 106 1.23 -18.41 -9.23
N ASN A 107 1.49 -17.16 -9.58
CA ASN A 107 0.52 -16.35 -10.31
C ASN A 107 0.57 -16.67 -11.82
N GLN A 108 -0.32 -16.04 -12.56
CA GLN A 108 -0.24 -16.03 -14.02
C GLN A 108 0.24 -14.66 -14.50
N LEU A 109 1.20 -14.69 -15.42
CA LEU A 109 1.70 -13.53 -16.12
C LEU A 109 1.48 -13.75 -17.62
N LYS A 110 0.58 -12.97 -18.23
CA LYS A 110 0.25 -13.06 -19.67
C LYS A 110 -0.07 -14.48 -20.15
N GLY A 111 -0.86 -15.22 -19.37
CA GLY A 111 -1.31 -16.58 -19.71
C GLY A 111 -0.26 -17.67 -19.47
N LYS A 112 0.90 -17.33 -18.91
CA LYS A 112 1.94 -18.28 -18.49
C LYS A 112 2.07 -18.29 -16.98
N ILE A 113 2.64 -19.37 -16.43
CA ILE A 113 3.05 -19.40 -15.02
C ILE A 113 4.10 -18.31 -14.82
N GLY A 114 3.87 -17.44 -13.84
CA GLY A 114 4.75 -16.32 -13.55
C GLY A 114 5.60 -16.59 -12.32
N PHE A 115 5.30 -15.87 -11.25
CA PHE A 115 6.11 -15.82 -10.04
C PHE A 115 5.37 -16.39 -8.83
N LYS A 116 6.16 -16.75 -7.82
CA LYS A 116 5.70 -17.05 -6.46
C LYS A 116 6.63 -16.36 -5.46
N ILE A 117 6.11 -16.05 -4.27
CA ILE A 117 6.93 -15.65 -3.14
C ILE A 117 7.41 -16.90 -2.40
N ASP A 118 8.72 -17.02 -2.24
CA ASP A 118 9.36 -18.04 -1.42
C ASP A 118 9.92 -17.37 -0.14
N ILE A 119 9.60 -17.92 1.03
CA ILE A 119 9.94 -17.30 2.31
C ILE A 119 10.91 -18.23 3.04
N GLN A 120 12.18 -17.83 3.06
CA GLN A 120 13.25 -18.56 3.73
C GLN A 120 13.50 -17.98 5.11
N LYS A 121 14.54 -18.47 5.82
CA LYS A 121 14.88 -18.03 7.17
C LYS A 121 15.05 -16.51 7.24
N ASP A 122 15.93 -15.95 6.41
CA ASP A 122 16.35 -14.55 6.48
C ASP A 122 15.84 -13.68 5.32
N ARG A 123 15.16 -14.30 4.34
CA ARG A 123 14.75 -13.63 3.09
C ARG A 123 13.31 -13.91 2.69
N VAL A 124 12.74 -12.95 1.97
CA VAL A 124 11.56 -13.09 1.13
C VAL A 124 12.04 -13.02 -0.31
N ASN A 125 11.85 -14.08 -1.08
CA ASN A 125 12.34 -14.23 -2.44
C ASN A 125 11.19 -14.15 -3.44
N LEU A 126 11.46 -13.58 -4.61
CA LEU A 126 10.61 -13.69 -5.79
C LEU A 126 11.20 -14.76 -6.71
N ILE A 127 10.48 -15.86 -6.90
CA ILE A 127 10.94 -16.99 -7.69
C ILE A 127 10.10 -17.24 -8.94
N THR A 128 10.73 -17.76 -10.01
CA THR A 128 10.03 -18.28 -11.20
C THR A 128 9.54 -19.72 -10.99
N ALA A 129 8.81 -20.26 -11.98
CA ALA A 129 8.38 -21.66 -11.99
C ALA A 129 9.55 -22.66 -11.95
N GLU A 130 10.72 -22.26 -12.45
CA GLU A 130 11.98 -23.02 -12.45
C GLU A 130 12.76 -22.85 -11.13
N ASN A 131 12.18 -22.22 -10.12
CA ASN A 131 12.81 -21.88 -8.83
C ASN A 131 14.01 -20.93 -8.94
N GLU A 132 14.11 -20.16 -10.02
CA GLU A 132 15.11 -19.10 -10.12
C GLU A 132 14.75 -17.93 -9.20
N ILE A 133 15.65 -17.53 -8.31
CA ILE A 133 15.49 -16.31 -7.50
C ILE A 133 15.81 -15.10 -8.37
N THR A 134 14.78 -14.35 -8.74
CA THR A 134 14.91 -13.17 -9.62
C THR A 134 15.11 -11.87 -8.84
N ALA A 135 14.64 -11.84 -7.59
CA ALA A 135 14.73 -10.70 -6.70
C ALA A 135 14.49 -11.15 -5.25
N TYR A 136 14.96 -10.41 -4.25
CA TYR A 136 14.71 -10.72 -2.84
C TYR A 136 14.65 -9.49 -1.94
N TRP A 137 14.15 -9.68 -0.72
CA TRP A 137 14.20 -8.72 0.38
C TRP A 137 14.73 -9.42 1.62
N ASP A 138 15.75 -8.84 2.26
CA ASP A 138 16.18 -9.29 3.57
C ASP A 138 15.09 -8.95 4.60
N LYS A 139 14.73 -9.93 5.43
CA LYS A 139 13.68 -9.76 6.44
C LYS A 139 14.02 -8.67 7.44
N GLU A 140 15.28 -8.54 7.83
CA GLU A 140 15.74 -7.47 8.72
C GLU A 140 15.46 -6.08 8.12
N THR A 141 15.73 -5.90 6.83
CA THR A 141 15.42 -4.65 6.12
C THR A 141 13.92 -4.37 6.12
N LEU A 142 13.10 -5.39 5.85
CA LEU A 142 11.64 -5.23 5.89
C LEU A 142 11.18 -4.86 7.31
N LYS A 143 11.67 -5.56 8.33
CA LYS A 143 11.36 -5.29 9.75
C LYS A 143 11.67 -3.86 10.15
N ASN A 144 12.89 -3.40 9.86
CA ASN A 144 13.34 -2.03 10.18
C ASN A 144 12.48 -0.98 9.46
N TYR A 145 12.08 -1.23 8.21
CA TYR A 145 11.22 -0.32 7.47
C TYR A 145 9.80 -0.27 8.06
N PHE A 146 9.29 -1.43 8.49
CA PHE A 146 7.98 -1.57 9.12
C PHE A 146 7.88 -0.85 10.46
N GLU A 147 8.80 -1.15 11.38
CA GLU A 147 8.80 -0.59 12.73
C GLU A 147 8.88 0.95 12.70
N ARG A 148 9.56 1.51 11.69
CA ARG A 148 9.61 2.96 11.46
C ARG A 148 8.31 3.53 10.89
N LYS A 149 7.69 2.83 9.93
CA LYS A 149 6.60 3.41 9.10
C LYS A 149 5.20 3.12 9.62
N LEU A 150 4.98 1.99 10.27
CA LEU A 150 3.65 1.54 10.70
C LEU A 150 3.53 1.26 12.21
N PRO A 151 4.16 2.06 13.12
CA PRO A 151 3.95 1.85 14.56
C PRO A 151 2.48 2.10 14.95
N LYS A 152 1.83 3.06 14.27
CA LYS A 152 0.40 3.36 14.38
C LYS A 152 -0.14 3.81 13.02
N LEU A 153 -1.38 3.43 12.72
CA LEU A 153 -2.07 3.79 11.49
C LEU A 153 -3.42 4.44 11.84
N LEU A 154 -3.65 5.66 11.37
CA LEU A 154 -4.97 6.27 11.34
C LEU A 154 -5.64 5.95 10.01
N TYR A 155 -6.56 5.00 10.03
CA TYR A 155 -7.26 4.51 8.86
C TYR A 155 -8.64 5.15 8.74
N VAL A 156 -8.80 6.03 7.74
CA VAL A 156 -10.02 6.81 7.51
C VAL A 156 -10.78 6.26 6.30
N LYS A 157 -12.04 5.87 6.48
CA LYS A 157 -12.87 5.31 5.40
C LYS A 157 -13.91 6.31 4.94
N ALA A 158 -14.03 6.45 3.62
CA ALA A 158 -14.97 7.37 3.00
C ALA A 158 -16.04 6.64 2.18
N GLY A 159 -17.31 7.04 2.33
CA GLY A 159 -18.32 6.73 1.31
C GLY A 159 -18.03 7.52 0.04
N THR A 160 -18.34 6.96 -1.12
CA THR A 160 -18.05 7.57 -2.44
C THR A 160 -19.31 7.74 -3.26
N LYS A 161 -19.38 8.86 -4.01
CA LYS A 161 -20.38 9.11 -5.06
C LYS A 161 -19.69 9.77 -6.26
N GLY A 162 -20.29 9.65 -7.44
CA GLY A 162 -19.70 10.17 -8.67
C GLY A 162 -18.44 9.42 -9.11
N SER A 163 -17.70 10.00 -10.05
CA SER A 163 -16.46 9.44 -10.59
C SER A 163 -15.59 10.51 -11.25
N GLY A 164 -14.30 10.20 -11.45
CA GLY A 164 -13.36 11.07 -12.14
C GLY A 164 -13.15 12.39 -11.39
N SER A 165 -13.31 13.52 -12.09
CA SER A 165 -13.22 14.88 -11.52
C SER A 165 -14.46 15.28 -10.70
N ASN A 166 -15.55 14.51 -10.77
CA ASN A 166 -16.78 14.74 -10.01
C ASN A 166 -16.96 13.72 -8.89
N GLU A 167 -15.92 12.94 -8.56
CA GLU A 167 -15.96 12.05 -7.40
C GLU A 167 -16.07 12.87 -6.10
N GLU A 168 -16.89 12.42 -5.18
CA GLU A 168 -17.08 13.02 -3.86
C GLU A 168 -16.84 11.99 -2.75
N PHE A 169 -16.28 12.45 -1.63
CA PHE A 169 -15.93 11.63 -0.48
C PHE A 169 -16.65 12.09 0.78
N TRP A 170 -17.28 11.16 1.47
CA TRP A 170 -17.79 11.38 2.83
C TRP A 170 -16.98 10.56 3.84
N PHE A 171 -15.97 11.19 4.44
CA PHE A 171 -15.07 10.61 5.44
C PHE A 171 -15.80 10.40 6.77
N SER A 172 -16.41 9.23 6.94
CA SER A 172 -17.42 8.98 7.98
C SER A 172 -16.96 8.02 9.08
N GLU A 173 -15.84 7.32 8.86
CA GLU A 173 -15.26 6.37 9.81
C GLU A 173 -13.76 6.60 9.94
N ALA A 174 -13.23 6.56 11.16
CA ALA A 174 -11.79 6.49 11.38
C ALA A 174 -11.45 5.49 12.49
N TRP A 175 -10.35 4.79 12.29
CA TRP A 175 -9.84 3.76 13.16
C TRP A 175 -8.37 4.03 13.45
N LEU A 176 -7.97 3.98 14.71
CA LEU A 176 -6.58 3.96 15.09
C LEU A 176 -6.16 2.50 15.27
N LEU A 177 -5.26 2.03 14.40
CA LEU A 177 -4.69 0.69 14.46
C LEU A 177 -3.26 0.76 15.02
N SER A 178 -2.90 -0.19 15.86
CA SER A 178 -1.56 -0.24 16.46
C SER A 178 -1.16 -1.67 16.86
N GLY A 179 0.11 -1.83 17.25
CA GLY A 179 0.66 -3.13 17.61
C GLY A 179 0.79 -4.05 16.39
N PHE A 180 1.27 -3.49 15.29
CA PHE A 180 1.73 -4.26 14.14
C PHE A 180 2.95 -5.08 14.54
N ASP A 181 2.97 -6.36 14.17
CA ASP A 181 4.04 -7.29 14.51
C ASP A 181 4.67 -7.88 13.24
N PHE A 182 6.00 -7.92 13.20
CA PHE A 182 6.73 -8.38 12.02
C PHE A 182 6.60 -9.90 11.80
N ASP A 183 6.52 -10.68 12.86
CA ASP A 183 6.34 -12.13 12.73
C ASP A 183 4.94 -12.44 12.18
N SER A 184 3.92 -11.74 12.69
CA SER A 184 2.56 -11.75 12.14
C SER A 184 2.54 -11.32 10.66
N PHE A 185 3.29 -10.29 10.28
CA PHE A 185 3.44 -9.89 8.86
C PHE A 185 3.99 -11.02 7.99
N VAL A 186 5.07 -11.68 8.43
CA VAL A 186 5.65 -12.81 7.69
C VAL A 186 4.66 -13.97 7.60
N GLN A 187 3.88 -14.23 8.65
CA GLN A 187 2.86 -15.26 8.65
C GLN A 187 1.72 -14.94 7.66
N LEU A 188 1.20 -13.71 7.66
CA LEU A 188 0.18 -13.26 6.71
C LEU A 188 0.67 -13.28 5.25
N LEU A 189 1.97 -13.04 5.03
CA LEU A 189 2.60 -13.24 3.72
C LEU A 189 2.58 -14.72 3.30
N LYS A 190 2.98 -15.64 4.19
CA LYS A 190 2.99 -17.11 3.93
C LYS A 190 1.59 -17.61 3.57
N GLU A 191 0.57 -17.11 4.26
CA GLU A 191 -0.83 -17.46 4.04
C GLU A 191 -1.43 -16.83 2.77
N GLY A 192 -0.74 -15.90 2.13
CA GLY A 192 -1.24 -15.17 0.97
C GLY A 192 -2.29 -14.11 1.30
N THR A 193 -2.42 -13.73 2.58
CA THR A 193 -3.26 -12.60 3.02
C THR A 193 -2.61 -11.27 2.65
N ILE A 194 -1.29 -11.17 2.86
CA ILE A 194 -0.48 -10.08 2.32
C ILE A 194 0.09 -10.53 0.98
N LEU A 195 -0.01 -9.64 0.00
CA LEU A 195 0.41 -9.85 -1.37
C LEU A 195 1.56 -8.92 -1.74
N VAL A 196 2.44 -9.39 -2.63
CA VAL A 196 3.55 -8.61 -3.19
C VAL A 196 3.15 -8.15 -4.59
N ASP A 197 3.06 -6.85 -4.78
CA ASP A 197 2.57 -6.23 -6.01
C ASP A 197 3.74 -5.58 -6.76
N ILE A 198 4.13 -6.20 -7.86
CA ILE A 198 5.16 -5.71 -8.79
C ILE A 198 4.49 -4.68 -9.69
N ARG A 199 5.01 -3.45 -9.68
CA ARG A 199 4.37 -2.28 -10.31
C ARG A 199 5.43 -1.46 -11.04
N ILE A 200 5.95 -2.02 -12.13
CA ILE A 200 7.05 -1.45 -12.86
C ILE A 200 6.55 -0.99 -14.21
N GLY A 201 6.70 0.29 -14.51
CA GLY A 201 6.39 0.88 -15.81
C GLY A 201 7.64 1.33 -16.54
N GLN A 202 7.43 2.12 -17.58
CA GLN A 202 8.50 2.76 -18.35
C GLN A 202 8.12 4.22 -18.63
N TYR A 203 9.07 5.13 -18.46
CA TYR A 203 8.93 6.54 -18.86
C TYR A 203 8.89 6.68 -20.39
N PRO A 204 8.44 7.83 -20.93
CA PRO A 204 8.42 8.07 -22.38
C PRO A 204 9.79 7.92 -23.06
N ASP A 205 10.88 8.17 -22.32
CA ASP A 205 12.26 8.06 -22.79
C ASP A 205 12.84 6.64 -22.71
N GLY A 206 12.02 5.64 -22.32
CA GLY A 206 12.44 4.25 -22.22
C GLY A 206 13.06 3.85 -20.88
N ARG A 207 13.31 4.78 -19.94
CA ARG A 207 13.84 4.43 -18.62
C ARG A 207 12.81 3.69 -17.78
N THR A 208 13.26 2.74 -16.96
CA THR A 208 12.42 2.04 -15.98
C THR A 208 11.76 3.05 -15.03
N HIS A 209 10.45 2.95 -14.89
CA HIS A 209 9.67 3.69 -13.90
C HIS A 209 9.23 2.74 -12.80
N ASP A 210 10.04 2.63 -11.75
CA ASP A 210 9.72 1.81 -10.58
C ASP A 210 8.78 2.58 -9.64
N HIS A 211 7.52 2.16 -9.55
CA HIS A 211 6.58 2.71 -8.55
C HIS A 211 6.81 2.15 -7.14
N GLY A 212 7.86 1.33 -6.97
CA GLY A 212 8.18 0.53 -5.79
C GLY A 212 7.32 -0.73 -5.75
N THR A 213 7.94 -1.86 -5.39
CA THR A 213 7.20 -3.09 -5.11
C THR A 213 6.37 -2.90 -3.85
N GLY A 214 5.05 -3.09 -3.95
CA GLY A 214 4.12 -2.84 -2.87
C GLY A 214 3.81 -4.11 -2.08
N PHE A 215 3.87 -4.03 -0.76
CA PHE A 215 3.30 -5.06 0.11
C PHE A 215 1.89 -4.60 0.47
N ARG A 216 0.89 -5.38 0.06
CA ARG A 216 -0.50 -4.94 0.03
C ARG A 216 -1.42 -5.95 0.69
N VAL A 217 -2.54 -5.46 1.22
CA VAL A 217 -3.56 -6.27 1.90
C VAL A 217 -4.93 -5.79 1.46
N PHE A 218 -5.92 -6.68 1.39
CA PHE A 218 -7.30 -6.27 1.13
C PHE A 218 -7.88 -5.53 2.35
N PRO A 219 -8.77 -4.53 2.15
CA PRO A 219 -9.31 -3.73 3.25
C PRO A 219 -9.99 -4.52 4.37
N ASP A 220 -10.66 -5.63 4.04
CA ASP A 220 -11.33 -6.54 4.98
C ASP A 220 -10.35 -7.40 5.80
N LYS A 221 -9.08 -7.47 5.37
CA LYS A 221 -8.01 -8.18 6.05
C LYS A 221 -7.01 -7.25 6.74
N LEU A 222 -7.17 -5.92 6.61
CA LEU A 222 -6.27 -4.95 7.24
C LEU A 222 -6.17 -5.14 8.75
N ASP A 223 -7.28 -5.48 9.41
CA ASP A 223 -7.32 -5.66 10.86
C ASP A 223 -6.45 -6.84 11.32
N LEU A 224 -6.18 -7.84 10.47
CA LEU A 224 -5.28 -8.96 10.80
C LEU A 224 -3.82 -8.50 10.97
N CYS A 225 -3.47 -7.35 10.39
CA CYS A 225 -2.13 -6.78 10.49
C CYS A 225 -1.86 -6.07 11.83
N PHE A 226 -2.86 -5.87 12.68
CA PHE A 226 -2.72 -5.05 13.90
C PHE A 226 -3.42 -5.72 15.10
N SER A 227 -2.75 -5.74 16.25
CA SER A 227 -3.30 -6.34 17.48
C SER A 227 -4.33 -5.44 18.19
N HIS A 228 -4.29 -4.14 17.97
CA HIS A 228 -5.17 -3.18 18.62
C HIS A 228 -5.91 -2.29 17.63
N ARG A 229 -7.19 -2.05 17.92
CA ARG A 229 -8.09 -1.25 17.08
C ARG A 229 -9.01 -0.40 17.94
N GLU A 230 -8.94 0.91 17.74
CA GLU A 230 -9.79 1.88 18.43
C GLU A 230 -10.62 2.65 17.41
N ARG A 231 -11.94 2.74 17.62
CA ARG A 231 -12.81 3.57 16.79
C ARG A 231 -12.71 5.01 17.23
N ILE A 232 -12.35 5.89 16.30
CA ILE A 232 -12.21 7.33 16.55
C ILE A 232 -13.48 8.10 16.15
N MET A 233 -14.16 7.67 15.08
CA MET A 233 -15.44 8.25 14.62
C MET A 233 -16.32 7.26 13.83
#